data_AF-A0AA86MY42-F1
#
_entry.id   AF-A0AA86MY42-F1
#
_cell.length_a   1.000
_cell.length_b   1.000
_cell.length_c   1.000
_cell.angle_alpha   90.00
_cell.angle_beta   90.00
_cell.angle_gamma   90.00
#
_symmetry.space_group_name_H-M   'P 1'
#
loop_
_entity.id
_entity.type
_entity.pdbx_description
1 polymer ?
#
loop_
_entity_poly.entity_id
_entity_poly.type
_entity_poly.pdbx_seq_one_letter_code
_entity_poly.pdbx_strand_id
1 'polypeptide(L)'
;MRFEKGRRKTGGRKRGTPNKGTIEMKSFALGLLEDPEYQTRLRARILSGKAPHMEVLLHHYTYGKPKTTLEARQVTIIVDRSCKDIVEAQATALEDHSTRDGSGQL
;
A
#
# COMPACT_ATOMS: atom_id res chain seq x y z
N MET A 1 -38.51 36.27 26.08
CA MET A 1 -39.47 35.73 25.08
C MET A 1 -39.25 34.23 24.95
N ARG A 2 -40.33 33.42 24.96
CA ARG A 2 -40.27 31.95 24.94
C ARG A 2 -40.49 31.45 23.51
N PHE A 3 -39.54 30.70 22.96
CA PHE A 3 -39.72 30.07 21.64
C PHE A 3 -40.80 28.98 21.73
N GLU A 4 -41.90 29.17 21.02
CA GLU A 4 -42.91 28.13 20.85
C GLU A 4 -42.49 27.19 19.72
N LYS A 5 -42.63 25.89 19.99
CA LYS A 5 -42.25 24.84 19.03
C LYS A 5 -43.21 24.89 17.84
N GLY A 6 -42.66 25.15 16.65
CA GLY A 6 -43.43 25.22 15.40
C GLY A 6 -44.21 23.93 15.08
N ARG A 7 -45.27 24.11 14.29
CA ARG A 7 -46.22 23.05 13.88
C ARG A 7 -45.50 21.86 13.22
N ARG A 8 -45.87 20.63 13.61
CA ARG A 8 -45.32 19.41 13.00
C ARG A 8 -45.69 19.33 11.52
N LYS A 9 -44.69 19.07 10.66
CA LYS A 9 -44.85 18.87 9.22
C LYS A 9 -45.89 17.76 8.96
N THR A 10 -47.01 18.13 8.34
CA THR A 10 -48.19 17.26 8.15
C THR A 10 -48.25 16.63 6.75
N GLY A 11 -47.31 16.98 5.86
CA GLY A 11 -47.27 16.48 4.49
C GLY A 11 -45.91 16.68 3.80
N GLY A 12 -45.75 16.05 2.64
CA GLY A 12 -44.53 16.04 1.84
C GLY A 12 -43.63 14.83 2.11
N ARG A 13 -42.61 14.66 1.26
CA ARG A 13 -41.67 13.54 1.34
C ARG A 13 -40.98 13.47 2.71
N LYS A 14 -40.99 12.29 3.33
CA LYS A 14 -40.36 12.05 4.63
C LYS A 14 -38.85 12.25 4.50
N ARG A 15 -38.26 12.88 5.52
CA ARG A 15 -36.81 13.05 5.60
C ARG A 15 -36.16 11.67 5.62
N GLY A 16 -35.18 11.45 4.76
CA GLY A 16 -34.47 10.16 4.65
C GLY A 16 -35.07 9.16 3.66
N THR A 17 -36.24 9.43 3.06
CA THR A 17 -36.73 8.59 1.95
C THR A 17 -35.74 8.65 0.79
N PRO A 18 -35.19 7.52 0.30
CA PRO A 18 -34.22 7.50 -0.81
C PRO A 18 -34.86 7.93 -2.13
N ASN A 19 -34.13 8.65 -2.98
CA ASN A 19 -34.64 9.07 -4.29
C ASN A 19 -34.79 7.87 -5.22
N LYS A 20 -35.82 7.85 -6.07
CA LYS A 20 -36.04 6.78 -7.05
C LYS A 20 -34.77 6.59 -7.90
N GLY A 21 -34.21 7.68 -8.41
CA GLY A 21 -32.93 7.63 -9.14
C GLY A 21 -31.76 7.10 -8.30
N THR A 22 -31.70 7.41 -7.00
CA THR A 22 -30.66 6.85 -6.12
C THR A 22 -30.83 5.35 -5.92
N ILE A 23 -32.08 4.86 -5.85
CA ILE A 23 -32.37 3.42 -5.74
C ILE A 23 -31.95 2.71 -7.03
N GLU A 24 -32.36 3.24 -8.19
CA GLU A 24 -32.06 2.67 -9.51
C GLU A 24 -30.54 2.62 -9.77
N MET A 25 -29.81 3.68 -9.45
CA MET A 25 -28.36 3.69 -9.58
C MET A 25 -27.68 2.68 -8.65
N LYS A 26 -28.19 2.49 -7.43
CA LYS A 26 -27.68 1.46 -6.52
C LYS A 26 -27.93 0.06 -7.07
N SER A 27 -29.12 -0.22 -7.59
CA SER A 27 -29.42 -1.53 -8.20
C SER A 27 -28.56 -1.79 -9.43
N PHE A 28 -28.35 -0.78 -10.27
CA PHE A 28 -27.48 -0.91 -11.43
C PHE A 28 -26.02 -1.19 -11.02
N ALA A 29 -25.50 -0.42 -10.06
CA ALA A 29 -24.15 -0.61 -9.55
C ALA A 29 -23.96 -1.99 -8.91
N LEU A 30 -24.93 -2.47 -8.13
CA LEU A 30 -24.93 -3.82 -7.56
C LEU A 30 -24.87 -4.88 -8.66
N GLY A 31 -25.75 -4.79 -9.67
CA GLY A 31 -25.76 -5.75 -10.78
C GLY A 31 -24.42 -5.79 -11.54
N LEU A 32 -23.80 -4.62 -11.76
CA LEU A 32 -22.48 -4.57 -12.41
C LEU A 32 -21.37 -5.20 -11.54
N LEU A 33 -21.41 -5.01 -10.23
CA LEU A 33 -20.40 -5.57 -9.31
C LEU A 33 -20.58 -7.08 -9.11
N GLU A 34 -21.81 -7.58 -9.22
CA GLU A 34 -22.14 -9.01 -9.11
C GLU A 34 -21.88 -9.78 -10.41
N ASP A 35 -21.76 -9.09 -11.55
CA ASP A 35 -21.45 -9.71 -12.85
C ASP A 35 -20.07 -10.42 -12.82
N PRO A 36 -20.01 -11.74 -13.09
CA PRO A 36 -18.77 -12.50 -13.09
C PRO A 36 -17.74 -12.03 -14.14
N GLU A 37 -18.20 -11.49 -15.27
CA GLU A 37 -17.28 -10.97 -16.29
C GLU A 37 -16.59 -9.69 -15.79
N TYR A 38 -17.37 -8.81 -15.15
CA TYR A 38 -16.84 -7.60 -14.53
C TYR A 38 -15.80 -7.92 -13.46
N GLN A 39 -16.07 -8.90 -12.59
CA GLN A 39 -15.14 -9.33 -11.53
C GLN A 39 -13.83 -9.87 -12.11
N THR A 40 -13.90 -10.69 -13.16
CA THR A 40 -12.73 -11.27 -13.82
C THR A 40 -11.85 -10.17 -14.44
N ARG A 41 -12.47 -9.22 -15.15
CA ARG A 41 -11.77 -8.06 -15.74
C ARG A 41 -11.20 -7.14 -14.67
N LEU A 42 -11.92 -6.93 -13.56
CA LEU A 42 -11.43 -6.14 -12.43
C LEU A 42 -10.20 -6.78 -11.81
N ARG A 43 -10.21 -8.09 -11.58
CA ARG A 43 -9.05 -8.83 -11.07
C ARG A 43 -7.84 -8.66 -12.00
N ALA A 44 -8.04 -8.80 -13.32
CA ALA A 44 -6.97 -8.60 -14.29
C ALA A 44 -6.39 -7.17 -14.24
N ARG A 45 -7.24 -6.15 -14.10
CA ARG A 45 -6.80 -4.74 -13.97
C ARG A 45 -5.99 -4.50 -12.70
N ILE A 46 -6.43 -5.06 -11.56
CA ILE A 46 -5.70 -4.98 -10.29
C ILE A 46 -4.33 -5.65 -10.43
N LEU A 47 -4.28 -6.88 -10.95
CA LEU A 47 -3.00 -7.57 -11.15
C LEU A 47 -2.05 -6.83 -12.11
N SER A 48 -2.60 -6.10 -13.08
CA SER A 48 -1.82 -5.26 -13.99
C SER A 48 -1.40 -3.89 -13.42
N GLY A 49 -1.81 -3.53 -12.20
CA GLY A 49 -1.53 -2.24 -11.58
C GLY A 49 -2.34 -1.06 -12.16
N LYS A 50 -3.37 -1.32 -12.97
CA LYS A 50 -4.20 -0.29 -13.61
C LYS A 50 -5.34 0.22 -12.71
N ALA A 51 -5.47 -0.32 -11.50
CA ALA A 51 -6.49 0.05 -10.53
C ALA A 51 -5.89 0.31 -9.13
N PRO A 52 -5.00 1.31 -8.99
CA PRO A 52 -4.23 1.52 -7.76
C PRO A 52 -5.10 1.87 -6.54
N HIS A 53 -6.21 2.58 -6.75
CA HIS A 53 -7.16 2.91 -5.69
C HIS A 53 -7.83 1.66 -5.10
N MET A 54 -8.05 0.61 -5.91
CA MET A 54 -8.62 -0.65 -5.44
C MET A 54 -7.61 -1.42 -4.59
N GLU A 55 -6.32 -1.40 -4.95
CA GLU A 55 -5.27 -2.04 -4.16
C GLU A 55 -5.18 -1.43 -2.75
N VAL A 56 -5.12 -0.09 -2.66
CA VAL A 56 -5.11 0.62 -1.37
C VAL A 56 -6.35 0.28 -0.54
N LEU A 57 -7.53 0.27 -1.18
CA LEU A 57 -8.77 -0.08 -0.52
C LEU A 57 -8.75 -1.54 0.00
N LEU A 58 -8.26 -2.48 -0.80
CA LEU A 58 -8.13 -3.88 -0.41
C LEU A 58 -7.15 -4.03 0.77
N HIS A 59 -6.02 -3.31 0.76
CA HIS A 59 -5.09 -3.29 1.90
C HIS A 59 -5.75 -2.79 3.19
N HIS A 60 -6.61 -1.77 3.10
CA HIS A 60 -7.35 -1.28 4.27
C HIS A 60 -8.33 -2.30 4.83
N TYR A 61 -8.96 -3.12 3.97
CA TYR A 61 -9.85 -4.18 4.43
C TYR A 61 -9.10 -5.37 5.02
N THR A 62 -7.94 -5.74 4.47
CA THR A 62 -7.19 -6.93 4.91
C THR A 62 -6.31 -6.67 6.13
N TYR A 63 -5.58 -5.56 6.15
CA TYR A 63 -4.60 -5.24 7.20
C TYR A 63 -5.10 -4.16 8.16
N GLY A 64 -6.23 -3.54 7.86
CA GLY A 64 -6.74 -2.40 8.61
C GLY A 64 -6.04 -1.08 8.25
N LYS A 65 -6.31 -0.05 9.05
CA LYS A 65 -5.56 1.20 8.95
C LYS A 65 -4.17 1.00 9.58
N PRO A 66 -3.09 1.50 8.95
CA PRO A 66 -1.78 1.47 9.59
C PRO A 66 -1.88 2.15 10.96
N LYS A 67 -1.48 1.44 12.00
CA LYS A 67 -1.46 1.99 13.36
C LYS A 67 -0.37 3.06 13.41
N THR A 68 -0.74 4.28 13.80
CA THR A 68 0.20 5.40 13.94
C THR A 68 1.21 5.17 15.07
N THR A 69 0.88 4.28 16.01
CA THR A 69 1.77 3.87 17.11
C THR A 69 2.52 2.60 16.72
N LEU A 70 3.82 2.74 16.44
CA LEU A 70 4.71 1.60 16.28
C LEU A 70 5.12 1.10 17.67
N GLU A 71 4.68 -0.10 18.04
CA GLU A 71 5.25 -0.85 19.16
C GLU A 71 6.68 -1.22 18.75
N ALA A 72 7.65 -0.39 19.11
CA ALA A 72 9.06 -0.64 18.83
C ALA A 72 9.50 -1.87 19.62
N ARG A 73 9.43 -3.05 19.01
CA ARG A 73 10.07 -4.26 19.53
C ARG A 73 11.57 -4.05 19.39
N GLN A 74 12.21 -3.59 20.46
CA GLN A 74 13.66 -3.53 20.53
C GLN A 74 14.21 -4.95 20.37
N VAL A 75 14.83 -5.20 19.24
CA VAL A 75 15.68 -6.38 19.04
C VAL A 75 17.09 -5.91 19.34
N THR A 76 17.63 -6.33 20.48
CA THR A 76 19.05 -6.14 20.79
C THR A 76 19.85 -7.05 19.86
N ILE A 77 20.47 -6.47 18.84
CA ILE A 77 21.46 -7.17 18.02
C ILE A 77 22.80 -7.02 18.73
N ILE A 78 23.31 -8.11 19.31
CA ILE A 78 24.69 -8.15 19.81
C ILE A 78 25.57 -8.28 18.57
N VAL A 79 26.16 -7.18 18.13
CA VAL A 79 27.19 -7.19 17.09
C VAL A 79 28.50 -7.54 17.76
N ASP A 80 28.93 -8.79 17.60
CA ASP A 80 30.23 -9.23 18.10
C ASP A 80 31.33 -8.42 17.40
N ARG A 81 32.16 -7.73 18.20
CA ARG A 81 33.14 -6.76 17.70
C ARG A 81 34.38 -7.42 17.06
N SER A 82 34.38 -8.74 16.95
CA SER A 82 35.50 -9.53 16.38
C SER A 82 35.61 -9.46 14.87
N CYS A 83 34.62 -8.93 14.14
CA CYS A 83 34.72 -8.80 12.68
C CYS A 83 35.59 -7.62 12.19
N LYS A 84 36.23 -6.85 13.07
CA LYS A 84 37.18 -5.81 12.63
C LYS A 84 38.46 -6.37 12.01
N ASP A 85 38.84 -7.61 12.34
CA ASP A 85 40.14 -8.14 11.93
C ASP A 85 40.11 -8.87 10.58
N ILE A 86 38.93 -9.05 9.95
CA ILE A 86 38.80 -9.79 8.69
C ILE A 86 38.86 -8.86 7.46
N VAL A 87 38.57 -7.56 7.61
CA VAL A 87 38.45 -6.65 6.46
C VAL A 87 39.79 -6.03 6.04
N GLU A 88 40.79 -5.97 6.92
CA GLU A 88 42.11 -5.40 6.61
C GLU A 88 43.03 -6.38 5.85
N ALA A 89 42.75 -7.69 5.87
CA ALA A 89 43.59 -8.70 5.22
C ALA A 89 43.32 -8.87 3.71
N GLN A 90 42.25 -8.27 3.15
CA GLN A 90 41.92 -8.39 1.72
C GLN A 90 42.34 -7.18 0.88
N ALA A 91 42.81 -6.09 1.49
CA ALA A 91 43.19 -4.87 0.77
C ALA A 91 44.64 -4.86 0.25
N THR A 92 45.49 -5.83 0.64
CA THR A 92 46.93 -5.83 0.30
C THR A 92 47.32 -6.79 -0.83
N ALA A 93 46.35 -7.38 -1.55
CA ALA A 93 46.63 -8.46 -2.52
C ALA A 93 46.34 -8.11 -3.99
N LEU A 94 46.13 -6.83 -4.36
CA LEU A 94 45.78 -6.45 -5.74
C LEU A 94 46.65 -5.36 -6.39
N GLU A 95 47.71 -4.90 -5.73
CA GLU A 95 48.74 -3.98 -6.24
C GLU A 95 50.08 -4.59 -5.79
N ASP A 96 51.01 -5.15 -6.55
CA ASP A 96 51.53 -4.83 -7.87
C ASP A 96 52.21 -6.07 -8.50
N HIS A 97 51.49 -6.85 -9.31
CA HIS A 97 52.11 -7.73 -10.31
C HIS A 97 52.19 -6.99 -11.65
N SER A 98 53.00 -5.92 -11.72
CA SER A 98 53.35 -5.32 -13.02
C SER A 98 54.72 -4.63 -13.03
N THR A 99 55.81 -5.29 -12.63
CA THR A 99 57.16 -4.91 -13.10
C THR A 99 58.17 -6.07 -13.02
N ARG A 100 58.33 -6.80 -14.13
CA ARG A 100 59.47 -7.65 -14.59
C ARG A 100 58.86 -8.46 -15.73
N ASP A 101 59.13 -8.13 -16.98
CA ASP A 101 60.37 -8.56 -17.62
C ASP A 101 61.12 -7.44 -18.33
N GLY A 102 62.44 -7.45 -18.11
CA GLY A 102 63.39 -6.53 -18.71
C GLY A 102 63.83 -6.95 -20.10
N SER A 103 64.18 -5.94 -20.88
CA SER A 103 65.42 -5.83 -21.68
C SER A 103 65.95 -7.07 -22.43
N GLY A 104 66.01 -6.96 -23.77
CA GLY A 104 67.32 -7.05 -24.45
C GLY A 104 67.40 -7.81 -25.79
N GLN A 105 67.97 -7.11 -26.79
CA GLN A 105 68.77 -7.60 -27.94
C GLN A 105 67.95 -8.09 -29.16
N LEU A 106 68.19 -7.70 -30.42
CA LEU A 106 69.35 -7.18 -31.18
C LEU A 106 68.91 -6.11 -32.19
#